data_AF-A0A967H5E0-F1
#
_entry.id   AF-A0A967H5E0-F1
#
_cell.length_a   1.000
_cell.length_b   1.000
_cell.length_c   1.000
_cell.angle_alpha   90.00
_cell.angle_beta   90.00
_cell.angle_gamma   90.00
#
_symmetry.space_group_name_H-M   'P 1'
#
loop_
_entity.id
_entity.type
_entity.pdbx_description
1 polymer ?
#
loop_
_entity_poly.entity_id
_entity_poly.type
_entity_poly.pdbx_seq_one_letter_code
_entity_poly.pdbx_strand_id
1 'polypeptide(L)' 'SAAIIGEVTAPAGGKVRLQTAIGGLRAIEMLAGEQLPRIC' A
#
# COMPACT_ATOMS: atom_id res chain seq x y z
N SER A 1 18.37 1.25 -4.88
CA SER A 1 17.91 2.62 -5.21
C SER A 1 16.90 3.04 -4.15
N ALA A 2 16.65 4.35 -4.01
CA ALA A 2 15.64 4.88 -3.10
C ALA A 2 14.71 5.82 -3.88
N ALA A 3 13.44 5.89 -3.48
CA ALA A 3 12.44 6.72 -4.13
C ALA A 3 11.32 7.11 -3.16
N ILE A 4 10.68 8.24 -3.43
CA ILE A 4 9.41 8.63 -2.81
C ILE A 4 8.30 7.82 -3.49
N ILE A 5 7.46 7.14 -2.72
CA ILE A 5 6.42 6.23 -3.25
C ILE A 5 4.98 6.69 -2.95
N GLY A 6 4.81 7.82 -2.28
CA GLY A 6 3.49 8.35 -1.96
C GLY A 6 3.52 9.48 -0.95
N GLU A 7 2.33 9.87 -0.52
CA GLU A 7 2.07 10.97 0.42
C GLU A 7 0.99 10.58 1.44
N VAL A 8 1.00 11.24 2.61
CA VAL A 8 -0.03 11.07 3.64
C VAL A 8 -1.13 12.10 3.39
N THR A 9 -2.38 11.64 3.32
CA THR A 9 -3.56 12.49 3.06
C THR A 9 -4.60 12.35 4.18
N ALA A 10 -5.39 13.41 4.40
CA ALA A 10 -6.49 13.44 5.37
C ALA A 10 -7.85 13.21 4.67
N PRO A 11 -8.88 12.70 5.38
CA PRO A 11 -8.86 12.16 6.74
C PRO A 11 -8.26 10.74 6.77
N ALA A 12 -7.33 10.53 7.71
CA ALA A 12 -6.56 9.29 7.83
C ALA A 12 -7.39 8.18 8.51
N GLY A 13 -8.24 7.51 7.75
CA GLY A 13 -9.01 6.33 8.19
C GLY A 13 -8.22 5.02 8.23
N GLY A 14 -6.88 5.07 8.34
CA GLY A 14 -6.02 3.88 8.32
C GLY A 14 -6.02 3.11 6.99
N LYS A 15 -6.35 3.77 5.87
CA LYS A 15 -6.46 3.15 4.55
C LYS A 15 -5.31 3.56 3.64
N VAL A 16 -4.84 2.63 2.82
CA VAL A 16 -3.83 2.87 1.78
C VAL A 16 -4.47 2.71 0.40
N ARG A 17 -4.16 3.63 -0.52
CA ARG A 17 -4.59 3.58 -1.92
C ARG A 17 -3.37 3.59 -2.83
N LEU A 18 -3.32 2.67 -3.78
CA LEU A 18 -2.30 2.60 -4.81
C LEU A 18 -2.78 3.33 -6.06
N GLN A 19 -2.01 4.30 -6.54
CA GLN A 19 -2.15 4.81 -7.90
C GLN A 19 -1.47 3.84 -8.87
N THR A 20 -2.28 3.25 -9.74
CA THR A 20 -1.80 2.34 -10.79
C THR A 20 -1.13 3.13 -11.92
N ALA A 21 -0.34 2.44 -12.75
CA ALA A 21 0.38 3.07 -13.86
C ALA A 21 -0.53 3.80 -14.87
N ILE A 22 -1.80 3.38 -14.98
CA ILE A 22 -2.82 4.02 -15.85
C ILE A 22 -3.65 5.09 -15.12
N GLY A 23 -3.28 5.46 -13.90
CA GLY A 23 -3.89 6.55 -13.12
C GLY A 23 -5.08 6.17 -12.24
N GLY A 24 -5.57 4.92 -12.30
CA GLY A 24 -6.65 4.46 -11.42
C GLY A 24 -6.18 4.25 -9.97
N LEU A 25 -7.07 4.47 -9.00
CA LEU A 25 -6.82 4.21 -7.57
C LEU A 25 -7.40 2.86 -7.14
N ARG A 26 -6.61 2.05 -6.45
CA ARG A 26 -7.04 0.77 -5.85
C ARG A 26 -6.77 0.76 -4.35
N ALA A 27 -7.71 0.23 -3.57
CA ALA A 27 -7.48 0.00 -2.14
C ALA A 27 -6.43 -1.11 -1.95
N ILE A 28 -5.51 -0.92 -1.00
CA ILE A 28 -4.58 -1.95 -0.55
C ILE A 28 -5.10 -2.49 0.77
N GLU A 29 -5.51 -3.75 0.75
CA GLU A 29 -5.97 -4.48 1.93
C GLU A 29 -4.80 -5.15 2.65
N MET A 30 -4.93 -5.28 3.96
CA MET A 30 -3.98 -6.04 4.75
C MET A 30 -4.11 -7.53 4.42
N LEU A 31 -2.97 -8.22 4.32
CA LEU A 31 -2.94 -9.67 4.17
C LEU A 31 -3.53 -10.33 5.42
N ALA A 32 -4.24 -11.45 5.24
CA ALA A 32 -4.80 -12.23 6.34
C ALA A 32 -3.73 -12.91 7.23
N GLY A 33 -2.47 -12.93 6.78
CA GLY A 33 -1.33 -13.53 7.48
C GLY A 33 -0.06 -13.49 6.63
N GLU A 34 1.00 -14.11 7.14
CA GLU A 34 2.26 -14.26 6.41
C GLU A 34 2.14 -15.31 5.30
N GLN A 35 2.71 -15.03 4.13
CA GLN A 35 2.65 -15.94 2.97
C GLN A 35 3.79 -16.96 2.94
N LEU A 36 4.92 -16.66 3.59
CA LEU A 36 6.13 -17.47 3.55
C LEU A 36 6.69 -17.65 4.96
N PRO A 37 6.66 -18.85 5.54
CA PRO A 37 7.13 -19.05 6.91
C PRO A 37 8.65 -18.79 7.01
N ARG A 38 9.04 -17.91 7.94
CA ARG A 38 10.44 -17.54 8.25
C ARG A 38 11.13 -16.74 7.13
N ILE A 39 10.44 -15.74 6.54
CA ILE A 39 11.03 -14.87 5.50
C ILE A 39 11.89 -13.71 6.05
N CYS A 40 11.81 -13.49 7.36
CA CYS A 40 12.58 -12.48 8.08
C CYS A 40 13.97 -12.99 8.46
#